data_AF-A0AAE3C2Y6-F1
#
_entry.id   AF-A0AAE3C2Y6-F1
#
_cell.length_a   1.000
_cell.length_b   1.000
_cell.length_c   1.000
_cell.angle_alpha   90.00
_cell.angle_beta   90.00
_cell.angle_gamma   90.00
#
_symmetry.space_group_name_H-M   'P 1'
#
loop_
_entity.id
_entity.type
_entity.pdbx_description
1 polymer ?
#
loop_
_entity_poly.entity_id
_entity_poly.type
_entity_poly.pdbx_seq_one_letter_code
_entity_poly.pdbx_strand_id
1 'polypeptide(L)'
;MRSEWFDVLVDGANVVMHETDNAGKGKTETLKQVVSKLKDAELRFFVLFDKGITRKCDEPSYLRKLEKEGVGFTVPGGKEADAYLLFLAERAYDCYVLSRDRFADYEQIYPSIRKRRIVYNLNEGQLEFKPGLEEVKNRRAPPRRPAALNVECSIEQVRRFLVLVTKSKIAKLCSEELLIERKTKNERGRIHIEAEFKEVFKNSEGRSGVLLVKANGIKCLDYKSKSGMTHLTWTPYKLNPTLGRLSGYASPRAIIMLIESDCIHIPLPMKEKRGSLTSLERACNGQPQAMLSTLRNA
;
A
#
# COMPACT_ATOMS: atom_id res chain seq x y z
N MET A 1 5.33 -15.46 -18.56
CA MET A 1 5.03 -15.10 -17.16
C MET A 1 3.61 -14.54 -17.11
N ARG A 2 2.69 -15.15 -16.34
CA ARG A 2 1.34 -14.59 -16.18
C ARG A 2 1.45 -13.32 -15.34
N SER A 3 1.12 -12.21 -15.97
CA SER A 3 1.09 -10.87 -15.39
C SER A 3 -0.21 -10.79 -14.59
N GLU A 4 -0.15 -10.87 -13.26
CA GLU A 4 -1.37 -10.88 -12.43
C GLU A 4 -1.92 -9.45 -12.28
N TRP A 5 -3.05 -9.26 -12.93
CA TRP A 5 -4.05 -8.19 -12.80
C TRP A 5 -4.81 -8.33 -11.48
N PHE A 6 -5.41 -7.28 -10.92
CA PHE A 6 -6.47 -7.44 -9.92
C PHE A 6 -7.75 -6.80 -10.41
N ASP A 7 -8.88 -7.47 -10.21
CA ASP A 7 -10.19 -6.93 -10.53
C ASP A 7 -10.71 -6.09 -9.34
N VAL A 8 -10.46 -6.56 -8.11
CA VAL A 8 -10.98 -5.96 -6.88
C VAL A 8 -9.91 -5.87 -5.78
N LEU A 9 -9.80 -4.72 -5.14
CA LEU A 9 -9.11 -4.53 -3.88
C LEU A 9 -10.16 -4.38 -2.77
N VAL A 10 -10.11 -5.28 -1.79
CA VAL A 10 -11.04 -5.31 -0.67
C VAL A 10 -10.49 -4.54 0.51
N ASP A 11 -11.27 -3.59 1.02
CA ASP A 11 -11.02 -2.92 2.29
C ASP A 11 -11.39 -3.86 3.45
N GLY A 12 -10.41 -4.63 3.92
CA GLY A 12 -10.63 -5.68 4.89
C GLY A 12 -11.10 -5.17 6.25
N ALA A 13 -10.67 -3.97 6.66
CA ALA A 13 -11.11 -3.37 7.91
C ALA A 13 -12.58 -2.92 7.81
N ASN A 14 -12.97 -2.25 6.73
CA ASN A 14 -14.36 -1.84 6.50
C ASN A 14 -15.32 -3.04 6.45
N VAL A 15 -14.92 -4.11 5.76
CA VAL A 15 -15.71 -5.34 5.65
C VAL A 15 -15.86 -6.05 7.00
N VAL A 16 -14.77 -6.26 7.73
CA VAL A 16 -14.81 -6.95 9.03
C VAL A 16 -15.56 -6.12 10.08
N MET A 17 -15.43 -4.80 10.05
CA MET A 17 -16.13 -3.91 10.99
C MET A 17 -17.57 -3.59 10.55
N HIS A 18 -18.10 -4.24 9.52
CA HIS A 18 -19.46 -4.02 9.05
C HIS A 18 -20.50 -4.35 10.12
N GLU A 19 -20.34 -5.54 10.70
CA GLU A 19 -21.10 -6.03 11.83
C GLU A 19 -20.16 -6.23 13.01
N THR A 20 -20.60 -5.88 14.21
CA THR A 20 -19.85 -6.14 15.43
C THR A 20 -20.63 -7.04 16.37
N ASP A 21 -19.92 -7.78 17.22
CA ASP A 21 -20.52 -8.43 18.38
C ASP A 21 -20.82 -7.41 19.50
N ASN A 22 -21.39 -7.90 20.61
CA ASN A 22 -21.71 -7.08 21.78
C ASN A 22 -20.46 -6.45 22.46
N ALA A 23 -19.26 -6.97 22.17
CA ALA A 23 -18.00 -6.43 22.68
C ALA A 23 -17.34 -5.44 21.70
N GLY A 24 -18.02 -5.11 20.59
CA GLY A 24 -17.50 -4.21 19.57
C GLY A 24 -16.44 -4.82 18.67
N LYS A 25 -16.26 -6.16 18.68
CA LYS A 25 -15.37 -6.84 17.74
C LYS A 25 -16.07 -7.04 16.41
N GLY A 26 -15.39 -6.69 15.32
CA GLY A 26 -15.85 -6.94 13.96
C GLY A 26 -15.98 -8.43 13.66
N LYS A 27 -17.04 -8.79 12.93
CA LYS A 27 -17.33 -10.16 12.53
C LYS A 27 -16.60 -10.51 11.23
N THR A 28 -15.80 -11.57 11.28
CA THR A 28 -15.03 -12.03 10.11
C THR A 28 -15.92 -12.76 9.08
N GLU A 29 -17.15 -13.12 9.47
CA GLU A 29 -18.10 -13.83 8.60
C GLU A 29 -18.45 -13.03 7.33
N THR A 30 -18.66 -11.72 7.44
CA THR A 30 -18.89 -10.86 6.27
C THR A 30 -17.72 -10.92 5.28
N LEU A 31 -16.48 -10.91 5.78
CA LEU A 31 -15.29 -11.02 4.93
C LEU A 31 -15.18 -12.39 4.26
N LYS A 32 -15.52 -13.48 4.97
CA LYS A 32 -15.56 -14.83 4.38
C LYS A 32 -16.56 -14.90 3.23
N GLN A 33 -17.74 -14.33 3.40
CA GLN A 33 -18.76 -14.27 2.36
C GLN A 33 -18.30 -13.42 1.16
N VAL A 34 -17.68 -12.25 1.39
CA VAL A 34 -17.09 -11.42 0.33
C VAL A 34 -16.05 -12.23 -0.45
N VAL A 35 -15.11 -12.88 0.24
CA VAL A 35 -14.06 -13.71 -0.37
C VAL A 35 -14.67 -14.86 -1.17
N SER A 36 -15.70 -15.54 -0.67
CA SER A 36 -16.41 -16.59 -1.41
C SER A 36 -17.04 -16.04 -2.68
N LYS A 37 -17.84 -14.98 -2.58
CA LYS A 37 -18.55 -14.38 -3.73
C LYS A 37 -17.60 -13.89 -4.82
N LEU A 38 -16.46 -13.29 -4.44
CA LEU A 38 -15.44 -12.87 -5.41
C LEU A 38 -14.78 -14.07 -6.12
N LYS A 39 -14.54 -15.18 -5.40
CA LYS A 39 -14.03 -16.42 -5.98
C LYS A 39 -15.05 -17.06 -6.92
N ASP A 40 -16.31 -17.14 -6.49
CA ASP A 40 -17.42 -17.71 -7.28
C ASP A 40 -17.66 -16.92 -8.57
N ALA A 41 -17.47 -15.59 -8.53
CA ALA A 41 -17.52 -14.73 -9.72
C ALA A 41 -16.26 -14.80 -10.60
N GLU A 42 -15.24 -15.57 -10.20
CA GLU A 42 -13.93 -15.67 -10.85
C GLU A 42 -13.21 -14.31 -10.99
N LEU A 43 -13.40 -13.44 -10.00
CA LEU A 43 -12.70 -12.17 -9.88
C LEU A 43 -11.39 -12.40 -9.13
N ARG A 44 -10.31 -11.78 -9.62
CA ARG A 44 -9.04 -11.75 -8.88
C ARG A 44 -9.07 -10.59 -7.92
N PHE A 45 -8.67 -10.85 -6.69
CA PHE A 45 -8.68 -9.83 -5.67
C PHE A 45 -7.54 -10.00 -4.70
N PHE A 46 -7.33 -8.95 -3.93
CA PHE A 46 -6.59 -9.00 -2.68
C PHE A 46 -7.28 -8.15 -1.63
N VAL A 47 -6.98 -8.44 -0.38
CA VAL A 47 -7.56 -7.77 0.79
C VAL A 47 -6.45 -6.97 1.47
N LEU A 48 -6.71 -5.70 1.72
CA LEU A 48 -5.83 -4.84 2.50
C LEU A 48 -6.38 -4.70 3.92
N PHE A 49 -5.51 -4.87 4.90
CA PHE A 49 -5.85 -4.78 6.32
C PHE A 49 -5.12 -3.61 6.97
N ASP A 50 -5.84 -2.85 7.78
CA ASP A 50 -5.22 -2.00 8.81
C ASP A 50 -4.50 -2.92 9.82
N LYS A 51 -3.29 -2.56 10.25
CA LYS A 51 -2.54 -3.26 11.30
C LYS A 51 -3.35 -3.55 12.57
N GLY A 52 -4.28 -2.66 12.93
CA GLY A 52 -5.11 -2.77 14.13
C GLY A 52 -6.19 -3.85 14.06
N ILE A 53 -6.62 -4.27 12.86
CA ILE A 53 -7.85 -5.09 12.71
C ILE A 53 -7.75 -6.45 13.40
N THR A 54 -6.55 -7.04 13.43
CA THR A 54 -6.31 -8.35 14.07
C THR A 54 -6.61 -8.40 15.56
N ARG A 55 -6.66 -7.25 16.24
CA ARG A 55 -7.03 -7.13 17.66
C ARG A 55 -8.51 -6.74 17.84
N LYS A 56 -9.19 -6.35 16.77
CA LYS A 56 -10.55 -5.83 16.75
C LYS A 56 -11.56 -6.77 16.08
N CYS A 57 -11.18 -8.00 15.77
CA CYS A 57 -12.07 -8.98 15.14
C CYS A 57 -12.24 -10.24 16.00
N ASP A 58 -13.31 -10.96 15.73
CA ASP A 58 -13.65 -12.24 16.35
C ASP A 58 -12.69 -13.38 15.98
N GLU A 59 -12.21 -13.44 14.73
CA GLU A 59 -11.37 -14.53 14.21
C GLU A 59 -10.05 -14.04 13.55
N PRO A 60 -9.05 -13.62 14.34
CA PRO A 60 -7.76 -13.16 13.80
C PRO A 60 -6.98 -14.23 13.01
N SER A 61 -7.27 -15.52 13.24
CA SER A 61 -6.66 -16.63 12.50
C SER A 61 -7.02 -16.62 11.02
N TYR A 62 -8.25 -16.20 10.67
CA TYR A 62 -8.67 -16.13 9.27
C TYR A 62 -7.91 -15.04 8.50
N LEU A 63 -7.66 -13.88 9.12
CA LEU A 63 -6.87 -12.82 8.49
C LEU A 63 -5.43 -13.28 8.22
N ARG A 64 -4.82 -13.97 9.20
CA ARG A 64 -3.48 -14.59 9.03
C ARG A 64 -3.46 -15.66 7.95
N LYS A 65 -4.56 -16.41 7.78
CA LYS A 65 -4.71 -17.37 6.67
C LYS A 65 -4.65 -16.66 5.32
N LEU A 66 -5.40 -15.57 5.14
CA LEU A 66 -5.37 -14.77 3.91
C LEU A 66 -3.97 -14.21 3.61
N GLU A 67 -3.25 -13.74 4.64
CA GLU A 67 -1.86 -13.29 4.48
C GLU A 67 -0.91 -14.41 4.03
N LYS A 68 -1.07 -15.61 4.61
CA LYS A 68 -0.26 -16.79 4.27
C LYS A 68 -0.55 -17.26 2.83
N GLU A 69 -1.80 -17.17 2.40
CA GLU A 69 -2.25 -17.48 1.03
C GLU A 69 -1.81 -16.42 0.02
N GLY A 70 -1.28 -15.28 0.46
CA GLY A 70 -0.81 -14.21 -0.42
C GLY A 70 -1.94 -13.39 -1.05
N VAL A 71 -3.16 -13.52 -0.52
CA VAL A 71 -4.34 -12.72 -0.93
C VAL A 71 -4.66 -11.61 0.07
N GLY A 72 -4.10 -11.67 1.29
CA GLY A 72 -4.23 -10.64 2.32
C GLY A 72 -2.91 -9.90 2.57
N PHE A 73 -2.98 -8.58 2.80
CA PHE A 73 -1.81 -7.75 3.09
C PHE A 73 -2.11 -6.73 4.17
N THR A 74 -1.25 -6.65 5.18
CA THR A 74 -1.37 -5.65 6.25
C THR A 74 -0.53 -4.41 5.95
N VAL A 75 -1.15 -3.23 6.12
CA VAL A 75 -0.47 -1.92 6.05
C VAL A 75 0.47 -1.75 7.26
N PRO A 76 1.65 -1.13 7.09
CA PRO A 76 2.53 -0.78 8.21
C PRO A 76 1.83 0.07 9.27
N GLY A 77 2.34 0.04 10.50
CA GLY A 77 1.71 0.75 11.63
C GLY A 77 1.99 2.24 11.58
N GLY A 78 1.03 3.06 12.05
CA GLY A 78 1.18 4.52 12.06
C GLY A 78 1.01 5.17 10.69
N LYS A 79 0.50 4.42 9.70
CA LYS A 79 0.17 4.88 8.35
C LYS A 79 -1.34 4.91 8.16
N GLU A 80 -1.82 5.75 7.25
CA GLU A 80 -3.23 5.82 6.87
C GLU A 80 -3.56 4.71 5.87
N ALA A 81 -4.35 3.71 6.30
CA ALA A 81 -4.69 2.55 5.48
C ALA A 81 -5.43 2.95 4.19
N ASP A 82 -6.29 3.97 4.26
CA ASP A 82 -7.03 4.50 3.11
C ASP A 82 -6.10 5.01 2.02
N ALA A 83 -5.04 5.74 2.38
CA ALA A 83 -4.06 6.21 1.40
C ALA A 83 -3.38 5.05 0.64
N TYR A 84 -3.06 3.95 1.34
CA TYR A 84 -2.52 2.75 0.69
C TYR A 84 -3.56 2.08 -0.20
N LEU A 85 -4.79 1.92 0.30
CA LEU A 85 -5.91 1.31 -0.44
C LEU A 85 -6.13 2.03 -1.77
N LEU A 86 -6.26 3.36 -1.72
CA LEU A 86 -6.55 4.19 -2.88
C LEU A 86 -5.37 4.27 -3.84
N PHE A 87 -4.14 4.39 -3.32
CA PHE A 87 -2.95 4.34 -4.16
C PHE A 87 -2.85 3.01 -4.91
N LEU A 88 -3.04 1.89 -4.22
CA LEU A 88 -2.97 0.55 -4.82
C LEU A 88 -4.05 0.38 -5.89
N ALA A 89 -5.29 0.79 -5.61
CA ALA A 89 -6.38 0.66 -6.55
C ALA A 89 -6.24 1.56 -7.78
N GLU A 90 -5.99 2.85 -7.59
CA GLU A 90 -6.03 3.83 -8.68
C GLU A 90 -4.71 3.89 -9.46
N ARG A 91 -3.56 3.87 -8.77
CA ARG A 91 -2.26 4.13 -9.40
C ARG A 91 -1.45 2.88 -9.68
N ALA A 92 -1.56 1.85 -8.83
CA ALA A 92 -0.76 0.64 -9.00
C ALA A 92 -1.47 -0.43 -9.87
N TYR A 93 -2.74 -0.73 -9.59
CA TYR A 93 -3.43 -1.88 -10.20
C TYR A 93 -4.61 -1.53 -11.10
N ASP A 94 -5.08 -0.29 -11.08
CA ASP A 94 -6.24 0.17 -11.85
C ASP A 94 -7.51 -0.68 -11.61
N CYS A 95 -7.76 -1.07 -10.37
CA CYS A 95 -8.83 -2.01 -10.00
C CYS A 95 -10.00 -1.34 -9.26
N TYR A 96 -11.08 -2.10 -9.04
CA TYR A 96 -12.20 -1.66 -8.20
C TYR A 96 -11.83 -1.72 -6.71
N VAL A 97 -12.45 -0.88 -5.89
CA VAL A 97 -12.35 -0.95 -4.43
C VAL A 97 -13.66 -1.39 -3.83
N LEU A 98 -13.64 -2.50 -3.08
CA LEU A 98 -14.79 -2.94 -2.31
C LEU A 98 -14.73 -2.34 -0.91
N SER A 99 -15.55 -1.32 -0.68
CA SER A 99 -15.68 -0.62 0.61
C SER A 99 -17.00 0.18 0.65
N ARG A 100 -17.56 0.35 1.84
CA ARG A 100 -18.68 1.29 2.07
C ARG A 100 -18.20 2.72 2.30
N ASP A 101 -16.92 2.93 2.62
CA ASP A 101 -16.36 4.27 2.80
C ASP A 101 -16.36 5.03 1.48
N ARG A 102 -16.75 6.30 1.52
CA ARG A 102 -16.77 7.20 0.37
C ARG A 102 -15.39 7.81 0.08
N PHE A 103 -14.47 7.76 1.05
CA PHE A 103 -13.15 8.36 0.97
C PHE A 103 -13.21 9.85 0.57
N ALA A 104 -14.14 10.60 1.18
CA ALA A 104 -14.44 11.97 0.79
C ALA A 104 -13.21 12.90 0.86
N ASP A 105 -12.40 12.74 1.90
CA ASP A 105 -11.16 13.52 2.10
C ASP A 105 -10.14 13.29 0.97
N TYR A 106 -10.24 12.17 0.25
CA TYR A 106 -9.32 11.73 -0.78
C TYR A 106 -9.82 11.99 -2.21
N GLU A 107 -11.03 12.52 -2.39
CA GLU A 107 -11.68 12.66 -3.71
C GLU A 107 -10.85 13.51 -4.69
N GLN A 108 -10.16 14.55 -4.19
CA GLN A 108 -9.29 15.40 -5.02
C GLN A 108 -8.01 14.68 -5.47
N ILE A 109 -7.53 13.71 -4.69
CA ILE A 109 -6.27 12.99 -4.94
C ILE A 109 -6.50 11.76 -5.82
N TYR A 110 -7.65 11.11 -5.62
CA TYR A 110 -8.04 9.86 -6.26
C TYR A 110 -9.47 9.98 -6.85
N PRO A 111 -9.68 10.84 -7.85
CA PRO A 111 -11.03 11.21 -8.34
C PRO A 111 -11.77 10.03 -8.99
N SER A 112 -11.04 9.01 -9.43
CA SER A 112 -11.65 7.87 -10.11
C SER A 112 -12.36 6.91 -9.15
N ILE A 113 -12.02 6.96 -7.85
CA ILE A 113 -12.49 5.98 -6.86
C ILE A 113 -14.00 5.92 -6.79
N ARG A 114 -14.67 7.07 -6.90
CA ARG A 114 -16.14 7.16 -6.84
C ARG A 114 -16.84 6.32 -7.90
N LYS A 115 -16.23 6.19 -9.09
CA LYS A 115 -16.74 5.39 -10.21
C LYS A 115 -16.29 3.93 -10.15
N ARG A 116 -15.29 3.62 -9.32
CA ARG A 116 -14.64 2.31 -9.17
C ARG A 116 -14.86 1.67 -7.81
N ARG A 117 -15.80 2.20 -7.03
CA ARG A 117 -16.15 1.66 -5.72
C ARG A 117 -17.30 0.67 -5.85
N ILE A 118 -17.09 -0.53 -5.31
CA ILE A 118 -18.11 -1.55 -5.09
C ILE A 118 -18.59 -1.38 -3.65
N VAL A 119 -19.81 -0.90 -3.50
CA VAL A 119 -20.50 -0.87 -2.21
C VAL A 119 -21.18 -2.21 -2.00
N TYR A 120 -21.21 -2.69 -0.77
CA TYR A 120 -21.94 -3.91 -0.40
C TYR A 120 -22.96 -3.63 0.71
N ASN A 121 -24.04 -4.38 0.71
CA ASN A 121 -25.03 -4.43 1.78
C ASN A 121 -25.25 -5.87 2.23
N LEU A 122 -25.59 -6.07 3.48
CA LEU A 122 -25.97 -7.36 4.03
C LEU A 122 -27.48 -7.33 4.35
N ASN A 123 -28.28 -7.98 3.52
CA ASN A 123 -29.73 -8.07 3.67
C ASN A 123 -30.09 -9.53 3.98
N GLU A 124 -30.74 -9.78 5.12
CA GLU A 124 -31.18 -11.13 5.51
C GLU A 124 -30.06 -12.20 5.45
N GLY A 125 -28.82 -11.79 5.76
CA GLY A 125 -27.64 -12.67 5.71
C GLY A 125 -27.05 -12.87 4.31
N GLN A 126 -27.57 -12.18 3.28
CA GLN A 126 -27.04 -12.21 1.91
C GLN A 126 -26.34 -10.91 1.53
N LEU A 127 -25.16 -11.05 0.90
CA LEU A 127 -24.42 -9.92 0.35
C LEU A 127 -24.95 -9.50 -1.02
N GLU A 128 -25.29 -8.22 -1.13
CA GLU A 128 -25.56 -7.55 -2.40
C GLU A 128 -24.45 -6.56 -2.73
N PHE A 129 -24.03 -6.48 -3.99
CA PHE A 129 -22.96 -5.59 -4.47
C PHE A 129 -23.49 -4.57 -5.48
N LYS A 130 -23.02 -3.32 -5.38
CA LYS A 130 -23.31 -2.24 -6.33
C LYS A 130 -22.01 -1.49 -6.70
N PRO A 131 -21.55 -1.53 -7.98
CA PRO A 131 -22.09 -2.35 -9.07
C PRO A 131 -22.02 -3.85 -8.77
N GLY A 132 -22.82 -4.65 -9.48
CA GLY A 132 -22.80 -6.11 -9.34
C GLY A 132 -21.48 -6.72 -9.80
N LEU A 133 -21.10 -7.88 -9.27
CA LEU A 133 -19.83 -8.53 -9.59
C LEU A 133 -19.68 -8.91 -11.08
N GLU A 134 -20.79 -9.27 -11.74
CA GLU A 134 -20.80 -9.50 -13.19
C GLU A 134 -20.51 -8.23 -13.99
N GLU A 135 -21.01 -7.07 -13.55
CA GLU A 135 -20.67 -5.79 -14.19
C GLU A 135 -19.17 -5.49 -14.03
N VAL A 136 -18.61 -5.73 -12.86
CA VAL A 136 -17.17 -5.59 -12.58
C VAL A 136 -16.35 -6.50 -13.49
N LYS A 137 -16.80 -7.76 -13.68
CA LYS A 137 -16.18 -8.74 -14.58
C LYS A 137 -16.22 -8.26 -16.04
N ASN A 138 -17.32 -7.68 -16.48
CA ASN A 138 -17.52 -7.24 -17.86
C ASN A 138 -16.82 -5.92 -18.19
N ARG A 139 -16.63 -5.05 -17.21
CA ARG A 139 -15.85 -3.80 -17.35
C ARG A 139 -14.34 -4.02 -17.34
N ARG A 140 -13.87 -5.27 -17.39
CA ARG A 140 -12.45 -5.61 -17.49
C ARG A 140 -11.79 -4.79 -18.61
N ALA A 141 -11.04 -3.77 -18.21
CA ALA A 141 -10.06 -3.15 -19.07
C ALA A 141 -9.09 -4.25 -19.53
N PRO A 142 -8.52 -4.14 -20.75
CA PRO A 142 -7.56 -5.14 -21.19
C PRO A 142 -6.42 -5.26 -20.18
N PRO A 143 -5.83 -6.46 -20.02
CA PRO A 143 -4.58 -6.69 -19.32
C PRO A 143 -3.69 -5.48 -19.02
N ARG A 144 -3.86 -4.83 -17.87
CA ARG A 144 -2.78 -3.97 -17.39
C ARG A 144 -1.74 -4.87 -16.75
N ARG A 145 -0.50 -4.74 -17.23
CA ARG A 145 0.68 -5.43 -16.70
C ARG A 145 0.72 -5.26 -15.16
N PRO A 146 1.30 -6.20 -14.38
CA PRO A 146 1.52 -6.00 -12.94
C PRO A 146 2.13 -4.63 -12.72
N ALA A 147 1.69 -3.93 -11.67
CA ALA A 147 1.93 -2.51 -11.40
C ALA A 147 3.28 -2.06 -11.97
N ALA A 148 3.23 -1.48 -13.18
CA ALA A 148 4.42 -1.07 -13.88
C ALA A 148 5.00 0.11 -13.11
N LEU A 149 6.16 -0.11 -12.53
CA LEU A 149 6.84 0.88 -11.72
C LEU A 149 7.88 1.59 -12.56
N ASN A 150 7.94 2.90 -12.41
CA ASN A 150 9.01 3.74 -12.92
C ASN A 150 9.11 4.98 -12.03
N VAL A 151 9.91 4.87 -10.97
CA VAL A 151 10.03 5.91 -9.95
C VAL A 151 11.49 6.29 -9.74
N GLU A 152 11.72 7.54 -9.38
CA GLU A 152 13.03 7.99 -8.92
C GLU A 152 13.17 7.73 -7.42
N CYS A 153 14.27 7.13 -7.03
CA CYS A 153 14.62 6.95 -5.62
C CYS A 153 16.12 6.79 -5.43
N SER A 154 16.57 7.07 -4.21
CA SER A 154 17.94 6.88 -3.77
C SER A 154 18.28 5.41 -3.54
N ILE A 155 19.57 5.09 -3.61
CA ILE A 155 20.09 3.78 -3.22
C ILE A 155 19.76 3.45 -1.75
N GLU A 156 19.69 4.47 -0.89
CA GLU A 156 19.32 4.32 0.53
C GLU A 156 17.88 3.84 0.68
N GLN A 157 16.94 4.40 -0.09
CA GLN A 157 15.55 3.94 -0.09
C GLN A 157 15.45 2.50 -0.63
N VAL A 158 16.19 2.16 -1.69
CA VAL A 158 16.27 0.79 -2.21
C VAL A 158 16.87 -0.17 -1.17
N ARG A 159 17.88 0.26 -0.41
CA ARG A 159 18.47 -0.51 0.69
C ARG A 159 17.44 -0.82 1.77
N ARG A 160 16.67 0.18 2.22
CA ARG A 160 15.56 -0.02 3.19
C ARG A 160 14.53 -1.00 2.64
N PHE A 161 14.15 -0.88 1.37
CA PHE A 161 13.28 -1.84 0.70
C PHE A 161 13.84 -3.27 0.76
N LEU A 162 15.13 -3.45 0.43
CA LEU A 162 15.79 -4.75 0.47
C LEU A 162 15.80 -5.37 1.87
N VAL A 163 15.98 -4.55 2.91
CA VAL A 163 15.90 -4.99 4.31
C VAL A 163 14.49 -5.53 4.63
N LEU A 164 13.44 -4.80 4.23
CA LEU A 164 12.05 -5.18 4.46
C LEU A 164 11.67 -6.50 3.76
N VAL A 165 12.11 -6.70 2.52
CA VAL A 165 11.79 -7.94 1.76
C VAL A 165 12.62 -9.15 2.20
N THR A 166 13.81 -8.95 2.76
CA THR A 166 14.77 -10.04 2.97
C THR A 166 14.49 -10.89 4.20
N LYS A 167 13.79 -10.37 5.24
CA LYS A 167 13.41 -11.11 6.47
C LYS A 167 14.53 -11.97 7.10
N SER A 168 15.80 -11.64 6.86
CA SER A 168 16.95 -12.35 7.41
C SER A 168 17.50 -11.60 8.62
N LYS A 169 18.06 -12.32 9.59
CA LYS A 169 18.76 -11.69 10.71
C LYS A 169 19.92 -10.83 10.23
N ILE A 170 20.63 -11.25 9.18
CA ILE A 170 21.76 -10.50 8.62
C ILE A 170 21.33 -9.19 7.95
N ALA A 171 20.10 -9.12 7.42
CA ALA A 171 19.58 -7.89 6.81
C ALA A 171 19.45 -6.75 7.84
N LYS A 172 19.30 -7.08 9.13
CA LYS A 172 19.28 -6.08 10.21
C LYS A 172 20.65 -5.45 10.48
N LEU A 173 21.73 -6.03 9.97
CA LEU A 173 23.09 -5.50 10.10
C LEU A 173 23.48 -4.61 8.91
N CYS A 174 22.56 -4.40 7.96
CA CYS A 174 22.77 -3.54 6.79
C CYS A 174 22.91 -2.08 7.24
N SER A 175 24.13 -1.55 7.13
CA SER A 175 24.46 -0.13 7.35
C SER A 175 24.43 0.65 6.03
N GLU A 176 24.73 1.95 6.07
CA GLU A 176 24.79 2.81 4.87
C GLU A 176 25.82 2.34 3.83
N GLU A 177 26.90 1.70 4.27
CA GLU A 177 27.95 1.18 3.36
C GLU A 177 27.69 -0.23 2.84
N LEU A 178 26.71 -0.94 3.41
CA LEU A 178 26.48 -2.35 3.13
C LEU A 178 25.13 -2.55 2.44
N LEU A 179 25.15 -3.32 1.36
CA LEU A 179 23.95 -3.74 0.63
C LEU A 179 23.71 -5.24 0.82
N ILE A 180 22.48 -5.66 0.49
CA ILE A 180 22.07 -7.06 0.56
C ILE A 180 22.18 -7.66 -0.84
N GLU A 181 22.95 -8.74 -0.99
CA GLU A 181 22.90 -9.60 -2.16
C GLU A 181 22.30 -10.96 -1.78
N ARG A 182 21.63 -11.64 -2.71
CA ARG A 182 21.05 -12.94 -2.45
C ARG A 182 21.23 -13.86 -3.65
N LYS A 183 22.07 -14.88 -3.47
CA LYS A 183 22.29 -15.98 -4.41
C LYS A 183 21.26 -17.08 -4.17
N THR A 184 20.57 -17.49 -5.24
CA THR A 184 19.59 -18.59 -5.21
C THR A 184 19.84 -19.52 -6.38
N LYS A 185 19.87 -20.85 -6.14
CA LYS A 185 20.14 -21.86 -7.17
C LYS A 185 19.15 -21.85 -8.34
N ASN A 186 17.94 -21.34 -8.13
CA ASN A 186 16.80 -21.40 -9.05
C ASN A 186 16.33 -20.02 -9.54
N GLU A 187 17.18 -18.99 -9.44
CA GLU A 187 16.92 -17.58 -9.80
C GLU A 187 15.69 -16.89 -9.16
N ARG A 188 14.83 -17.62 -8.44
CA ARG A 188 13.67 -17.10 -7.72
C ARG A 188 14.07 -16.59 -6.34
N GLY A 189 13.66 -15.37 -6.01
CA GLY A 189 14.08 -14.74 -4.75
C GLY A 189 15.53 -14.26 -4.82
N ARG A 190 15.96 -13.71 -5.96
CA ARG A 190 17.33 -13.22 -6.20
C ARG A 190 17.41 -11.73 -5.87
N ILE A 191 18.52 -11.33 -5.26
CA ILE A 191 18.95 -9.93 -5.20
C ILE A 191 20.35 -9.92 -5.79
N HIS A 192 20.60 -9.09 -6.78
CA HIS A 192 21.87 -9.00 -7.48
C HIS A 192 22.30 -7.55 -7.60
N ILE A 193 23.59 -7.31 -7.39
CA ILE A 193 24.20 -5.99 -7.49
C ILE A 193 25.35 -6.11 -8.48
N GLU A 194 25.26 -5.34 -9.56
CA GLU A 194 26.37 -5.12 -10.48
C GLU A 194 27.05 -3.81 -10.09
N ALA A 195 28.36 -3.86 -9.86
CA ALA A 195 29.16 -2.73 -9.43
C ALA A 195 30.59 -2.88 -9.95
N GLU A 196 31.33 -1.78 -10.05
CA GLU A 196 32.75 -1.79 -10.42
C GLU A 196 33.59 -2.52 -9.38
N PHE A 197 33.33 -2.24 -8.10
CA PHE A 197 34.00 -2.89 -6.99
C PHE A 197 32.94 -3.49 -6.06
N LYS A 198 33.12 -4.76 -5.72
CA LYS A 198 32.23 -5.48 -4.81
C LYS A 198 33.01 -6.42 -3.91
N GLU A 199 32.85 -6.24 -2.60
CA GLU A 199 33.46 -7.07 -1.57
C GLU A 199 32.37 -7.70 -0.70
N VAL A 200 32.51 -8.99 -0.37
CA VAL A 200 31.58 -9.68 0.52
C VAL A 200 32.04 -9.46 1.96
N PHE A 201 31.28 -8.66 2.71
CA PHE A 201 31.60 -8.32 4.09
C PHE A 201 31.19 -9.43 5.07
N LYS A 202 29.99 -10.00 4.89
CA LYS A 202 29.47 -11.05 5.79
C LYS A 202 28.51 -11.98 5.05
N ASN A 203 28.59 -13.26 5.39
CA ASN A 203 27.64 -14.27 4.94
C ASN A 203 26.73 -14.67 6.10
N SER A 204 25.44 -14.93 5.84
CA SER A 204 24.63 -15.60 6.86
C SER A 204 25.05 -17.06 6.94
N GLU A 205 25.57 -17.49 8.10
CA GLU A 205 25.80 -18.91 8.37
C GLU A 205 24.48 -19.68 8.22
N GLY A 206 24.39 -20.56 7.22
CA GLY A 206 23.24 -21.44 6.99
C GLY A 206 22.56 -21.34 5.61
N ARG A 207 21.38 -21.95 5.50
CA ARG A 207 20.63 -22.27 4.25
C ARG A 207 20.12 -21.06 3.44
N SER A 208 20.34 -19.83 3.87
CA SER A 208 19.92 -18.62 3.13
C SER A 208 21.14 -18.02 2.45
N GLY A 209 21.27 -18.12 1.12
CA GLY A 209 22.36 -17.48 0.37
C GLY A 209 22.29 -15.94 0.35
N VAL A 210 22.08 -15.30 1.51
CA VAL A 210 22.00 -13.85 1.71
C VAL A 210 23.36 -13.38 2.19
N LEU A 211 23.89 -12.38 1.50
CA LEU A 211 25.22 -11.80 1.70
C LEU A 211 25.06 -10.32 2.02
N LEU A 212 25.92 -9.79 2.87
CA LEU A 212 26.18 -8.36 2.96
C LEU A 212 27.40 -8.04 2.11
N VAL A 213 27.24 -7.08 1.22
CA VAL A 213 28.27 -6.68 0.28
C VAL A 213 28.53 -5.18 0.42
N LYS A 214 29.81 -4.79 0.40
CA LYS A 214 30.23 -3.41 0.18
C LYS A 214 30.40 -3.24 -1.33
N ALA A 215 29.74 -2.26 -1.92
CA ALA A 215 29.75 -2.06 -3.36
C ALA A 215 29.98 -0.58 -3.72
N ASN A 216 30.92 -0.33 -4.62
CA ASN A 216 31.24 1.02 -5.13
C ASN A 216 31.09 1.03 -6.66
N GLY A 217 30.66 2.17 -7.22
CA GLY A 217 30.38 2.28 -8.65
C GLY A 217 29.26 1.34 -9.07
N ILE A 218 28.13 1.35 -8.36
CA ILE A 218 26.97 0.51 -8.67
C ILE A 218 26.47 0.87 -10.07
N LYS A 219 26.27 -0.14 -10.92
CA LYS A 219 25.73 -0.01 -12.28
C LYS A 219 24.25 -0.41 -12.32
N CYS A 220 23.89 -1.45 -11.59
CA CYS A 220 22.49 -1.84 -11.41
C CYS A 220 22.28 -2.63 -10.12
N LEU A 221 21.03 -2.64 -9.67
CA LEU A 221 20.56 -3.52 -8.60
C LEU A 221 19.25 -4.18 -9.04
N ASP A 222 19.26 -5.51 -9.12
CA ASP A 222 18.13 -6.32 -9.53
C ASP A 222 17.52 -7.09 -8.36
N TYR A 223 16.21 -6.99 -8.20
CA TYR A 223 15.42 -7.75 -7.25
C TYR A 223 14.36 -8.59 -7.97
N LYS A 224 14.36 -9.90 -7.72
CA LYS A 224 13.29 -10.83 -8.13
C LYS A 224 12.70 -11.50 -6.90
N SER A 225 11.39 -11.38 -6.70
CA SER A 225 10.73 -12.05 -5.58
C SER A 225 10.66 -13.57 -5.78
N LYS A 226 10.48 -14.31 -4.67
CA LYS A 226 10.32 -15.78 -4.73
C LYS A 226 9.07 -16.23 -5.49
N SER A 227 7.99 -15.45 -5.40
CA SER A 227 6.74 -15.74 -6.11
C SER A 227 6.84 -15.45 -7.61
N GLY A 228 7.84 -14.69 -8.05
CA GLY A 228 7.98 -14.24 -9.44
C GLY A 228 7.06 -13.07 -9.81
N MET A 229 6.21 -12.61 -8.88
CA MET A 229 5.29 -11.48 -9.07
C MET A 229 5.96 -10.12 -8.92
N THR A 230 7.27 -10.07 -8.72
CA THR A 230 8.01 -8.82 -8.60
C THR A 230 9.37 -8.97 -9.25
N HIS A 231 9.68 -8.04 -10.14
CA HIS A 231 11.00 -7.87 -10.73
C HIS A 231 11.25 -6.37 -10.82
N LEU A 232 12.25 -5.89 -10.10
CA LEU A 232 12.61 -4.50 -10.04
C LEU A 232 14.09 -4.35 -10.35
N THR A 233 14.42 -3.34 -11.14
CA THR A 233 15.79 -2.95 -11.47
C THR A 233 15.96 -1.49 -11.09
N TRP A 234 16.93 -1.21 -10.23
CA TRP A 234 17.37 0.15 -9.95
C TRP A 234 18.64 0.45 -10.74
N THR A 235 18.64 1.59 -11.43
CA THR A 235 19.77 2.07 -12.23
C THR A 235 20.14 3.49 -11.80
N PRO A 236 21.39 3.74 -11.37
CA PRO A 236 21.83 5.07 -10.94
C PRO A 236 21.88 6.06 -12.10
N TYR A 237 21.73 7.34 -11.79
CA TYR A 237 22.03 8.41 -12.74
C TYR A 237 23.52 8.67 -12.84
N LYS A 238 24.00 8.93 -14.07
CA LYS A 238 25.43 9.16 -14.34
C LYS A 238 26.02 10.33 -13.54
N LEU A 239 25.26 11.41 -13.37
CA LEU A 239 25.73 12.63 -12.70
C LEU A 239 25.50 12.62 -11.18
N ASN A 240 24.61 11.76 -10.69
CA ASN A 240 24.37 11.59 -9.26
C ASN A 240 24.08 10.12 -8.96
N PRO A 241 25.12 9.30 -8.70
CA PRO A 241 24.97 7.86 -8.54
C PRO A 241 24.29 7.45 -7.22
N THR A 242 23.98 8.40 -6.32
CA THR A 242 23.19 8.12 -5.11
C THR A 242 21.69 8.11 -5.40
N LEU A 243 21.27 8.75 -6.50
CA LEU A 243 19.92 8.74 -7.04
C LEU A 243 19.85 7.86 -8.28
N GLY A 244 18.70 7.27 -8.53
CA GLY A 244 18.48 6.45 -9.69
C GLY A 244 17.01 6.20 -9.97
N ARG A 245 16.78 5.37 -10.97
CA ARG A 245 15.46 4.99 -11.45
C ARG A 245 15.18 3.55 -11.08
N LEU A 246 14.17 3.32 -10.25
CA LEU A 246 13.63 2.01 -9.94
C LEU A 246 12.48 1.71 -10.90
N SER A 247 12.67 0.69 -11.73
CA SER A 247 11.70 0.30 -12.76
C SER A 247 11.41 -1.19 -12.73
N GLY A 248 10.25 -1.59 -13.26
CA GLY A 248 9.87 -2.99 -13.40
C GLY A 248 8.41 -3.22 -13.04
N TYR A 249 8.12 -4.33 -12.35
CA TYR A 249 6.77 -4.65 -11.88
C TYR A 249 6.78 -5.15 -10.45
N ALA A 250 5.73 -4.82 -9.69
CA ALA A 250 5.63 -5.14 -8.27
C ALA A 250 4.30 -5.79 -7.89
N SER A 251 4.39 -6.73 -6.94
CA SER A 251 3.23 -7.34 -6.28
C SER A 251 2.68 -6.40 -5.20
N PRO A 252 1.45 -6.60 -4.69
CA PRO A 252 0.87 -5.68 -3.71
C PRO A 252 1.76 -5.55 -2.47
N ARG A 253 2.32 -6.66 -2.00
CA ARG A 253 3.30 -6.68 -0.91
C ARG A 253 4.53 -5.83 -1.21
N ALA A 254 5.07 -5.92 -2.42
CA ALA A 254 6.25 -5.15 -2.82
C ALA A 254 5.94 -3.65 -2.90
N ILE A 255 4.78 -3.25 -3.45
CA ILE A 255 4.35 -1.84 -3.45
C ILE A 255 4.23 -1.31 -2.01
N ILE A 256 3.60 -2.06 -1.10
CA ILE A 256 3.50 -1.69 0.32
C ILE A 256 4.89 -1.46 0.93
N MET A 257 5.84 -2.35 0.65
CA MET A 257 7.23 -2.23 1.13
C MET A 257 8.00 -1.08 0.48
N LEU A 258 7.70 -0.75 -0.78
CA LEU A 258 8.28 0.40 -1.48
C LEU A 258 7.77 1.72 -0.93
N ILE A 259 6.49 1.80 -0.56
CA ILE A 259 5.95 2.96 0.14
C ILE A 259 6.58 3.08 1.53
N GLU A 260 6.70 1.98 2.28
CA GLU A 260 7.31 1.96 3.62
C GLU A 260 8.80 2.34 3.62
N SER A 261 9.50 2.10 2.51
CA SER A 261 10.91 2.46 2.33
C SER A 261 11.10 3.83 1.66
N ASP A 262 10.01 4.58 1.48
CA ASP A 262 9.97 5.88 0.82
C ASP A 262 10.42 5.87 -0.66
N CYS A 263 10.56 4.70 -1.29
CA CYS A 263 10.77 4.60 -2.74
C CYS A 263 9.57 5.13 -3.53
N ILE A 264 8.37 5.02 -2.95
CA ILE A 264 7.11 5.53 -3.51
C ILE A 264 6.50 6.49 -2.51
N HIS A 265 6.26 7.72 -2.94
CA HIS A 265 5.51 8.68 -2.15
C HIS A 265 4.00 8.57 -2.43
N ILE A 266 3.21 8.37 -1.37
CA ILE A 266 1.74 8.42 -1.45
C ILE A 266 1.27 9.82 -1.05
N PRO A 267 0.51 10.51 -1.90
CA PRO A 267 -0.10 11.78 -1.50
C PRO A 267 -1.16 11.54 -0.43
N LEU A 268 -1.15 12.40 0.57
CA LEU A 268 -2.13 12.45 1.65
C LEU A 268 -2.99 13.71 1.51
N PRO A 269 -4.25 13.67 1.95
CA PRO A 269 -5.08 14.86 2.00
C PRO A 269 -4.44 15.92 2.89
N MET A 270 -4.58 17.18 2.48
CA MET A 270 -4.21 18.29 3.36
C MET A 270 -5.15 18.25 4.57
N LYS A 271 -4.62 17.83 5.72
CA LYS A 271 -5.34 18.02 6.97
C LYS A 271 -5.29 19.50 7.27
N GLU A 272 -6.41 20.20 7.10
CA GLU A 272 -6.58 21.50 7.73
C GLU A 272 -6.22 21.32 9.21
N LYS A 273 -5.19 22.03 9.68
CA LYS A 273 -4.97 22.15 11.11
C LYS A 273 -6.23 22.79 11.67
N ARG A 274 -7.13 21.98 12.25
CA ARG A 274 -8.02 22.45 13.32
C ARG A 274 -7.17 22.72 14.57
N GLY A 275 -6.18 23.60 14.42
CA GLY A 275 -5.51 24.23 15.52
C GLY A 275 -6.39 25.39 15.92
N SER A 276 -6.97 25.29 17.12
CA SER A 276 -7.30 26.41 17.98
C SER A 276 -7.52 27.73 17.23
N LEU A 277 -8.79 28.08 17.00
CA LEU A 277 -9.19 29.47 17.13
C LEU A 277 -8.72 29.90 18.52
N THR A 278 -7.49 30.41 18.56
CA THR A 278 -6.88 30.96 19.75
C THR A 278 -7.80 32.07 20.21
N SER A 279 -7.84 32.25 21.51
CA SER A 279 -8.62 33.23 22.26
C SER A 279 -8.41 34.71 21.83
N LEU A 280 -7.69 34.96 20.73
CA LEU A 280 -7.47 36.23 20.07
C LEU A 280 -8.62 36.63 19.12
N GLU A 281 -9.30 35.69 18.44
CA GLU A 281 -10.44 36.06 17.57
C GLU A 281 -11.74 36.36 18.34
N ARG A 282 -11.80 36.01 19.63
CA ARG A 282 -12.86 36.48 20.55
C ARG A 282 -12.54 37.81 21.22
N ALA A 283 -11.29 38.28 21.16
CA ALA A 283 -10.89 39.57 21.73
C ALA A 283 -11.11 40.75 20.78
N CYS A 284 -11.19 40.51 19.45
CA CYS A 284 -11.36 41.56 18.45
C CYS A 284 -12.81 41.81 17.99
N ASN A 285 -13.79 41.08 18.53
CA ASN A 285 -15.23 41.30 18.25
C ASN A 285 -15.97 42.03 19.38
N GLY A 286 -15.23 42.68 20.28
CA GLY A 286 -15.78 43.52 21.35
C GLY A 286 -16.01 44.97 20.94
N GLN A 287 -17.01 45.21 20.09
CA GLN A 287 -17.72 46.49 19.84
C GLN A 287 -16.95 47.68 19.21
N PRO A 288 -17.60 48.62 18.48
CA PRO A 288 -19.02 49.02 18.59
C PRO A 288 -19.83 49.13 17.28
N GLN A 289 -21.00 48.48 17.26
CA GLN A 289 -22.15 48.96 16.48
C GLN A 289 -23.03 49.83 17.39
N ALA A 290 -22.70 51.11 17.50
CA ALA A 290 -23.60 52.18 17.90
C ALA A 290 -22.89 53.53 17.72
N MET A 291 -22.96 54.11 16.52
CA MET A 291 -22.90 55.57 16.24
C MET A 291 -22.81 55.82 14.73
N LEU A 292 -23.84 55.40 13.97
CA LEU A 292 -24.06 55.88 12.59
C LEU A 292 -25.56 55.96 12.29
N SER A 293 -26.30 56.71 13.13
CA SER A 293 -27.70 57.03 12.87
C SER A 293 -28.10 58.42 13.36
N THR A 294 -27.27 59.44 13.14
CA THR A 294 -27.66 60.84 13.46
C THR A 294 -27.07 61.90 12.54
N LEU A 295 -26.88 61.57 11.26
CA LEU A 295 -26.69 62.58 10.20
C LEU A 295 -27.49 62.20 8.95
N ARG A 296 -28.81 62.22 9.10
CA ARG A 296 -29.78 62.51 8.03
C ARG A 296 -31.03 63.03 8.73
N ASN A 297 -31.32 64.32 8.50
CA ASN A 297 -32.45 65.14 8.96
C ASN A 297 -32.14 66.11 10.11
N ALA A 298 -31.42 67.19 9.79
CA ALA A 298 -31.66 68.60 10.16
C ALA A 298 -30.41 69.42 9.84
#